data_AF-A0A7S1SC76-F1
#
_entry.id   AF-A0A7S1SC76-F1
#
_cell.length_a   1.000
_cell.length_b   1.000
_cell.length_c   1.000
_cell.angle_alpha   90.00
_cell.angle_beta   90.00
_cell.angle_gamma   90.00
#
_symmetry.space_group_name_H-M   'P 1'
#
loop_
_entity.id
_entity.type
_entity.pdbx_description
1 polymer ?
#
loop_
_entity_poly.entity_id
_entity_poly.type
_entity_poly.pdbx_seq_one_letter_code
_entity_poly.pdbx_strand_id
1 'polypeptide(L)'
;SAFVHAIENILANTDMMTMRRAHALAKQMTKGKPSPKLQSVLLTYAALHMSGTEAEDLYVRGMKDSKARVRLEEEIQSTMDKLRYDIAGEPLEQVLMSAERAMTAPSGKRAGNKALEGMRLMRKKLDERQAYECSKFHGFLSKLDADRLGQVEYRTTFGMNMKDWALLETPEYLSAVGALQERSLKGIGPGVLVPNYVTGMNSCRDTSSWHASICCPDECELEILPRLEAAAQ
;
A
#
# COMPACT_ATOMS: atom_id res chain seq x y z
N SER A 1 -14.85 20.49 -6.99
CA SER A 1 -15.19 19.95 -8.32
C SER A 1 -16.00 18.67 -8.15
N ALA A 2 -16.97 18.40 -9.04
CA ALA A 2 -17.76 17.16 -9.03
C ALA A 2 -16.89 15.89 -9.12
N PHE A 3 -15.72 15.99 -9.75
CA PHE A 3 -14.74 14.90 -9.85
C PHE A 3 -14.16 14.49 -8.48
N VAL A 4 -13.77 15.47 -7.65
CA VAL A 4 -13.26 15.23 -6.29
C VAL A 4 -14.31 14.54 -5.43
N HIS A 5 -15.56 15.02 -5.48
CA HIS A 5 -16.67 14.38 -4.76
C HIS A 5 -16.96 12.96 -5.26
N ALA A 6 -16.84 12.70 -6.56
CA ALA A 6 -17.01 11.36 -7.11
C ALA A 6 -15.91 10.40 -6.61
N ILE A 7 -14.64 10.84 -6.59
CA ILE A 7 -13.52 10.07 -6.04
C ILE A 7 -13.72 9.81 -4.55
N GLU A 8 -14.05 10.83 -3.76
CA GLU A 8 -14.31 10.70 -2.31
C GLU A 8 -15.41 9.67 -2.02
N ASN A 9 -16.48 9.66 -2.83
CA ASN A 9 -17.57 8.69 -2.68
C ASN A 9 -17.14 7.27 -3.07
N ILE A 10 -16.40 7.10 -4.16
CA ILE A 10 -15.85 5.80 -4.56
C ILE A 10 -14.94 5.25 -3.46
N LEU A 11 -14.00 6.07 -2.99
CA LEU A 11 -13.07 5.73 -1.92
C LEU A 11 -13.80 5.32 -0.63
N ALA A 12 -14.81 6.10 -0.21
CA ALA A 12 -15.62 5.79 0.96
C ALA A 12 -16.37 4.44 0.80
N ASN A 13 -16.89 4.15 -0.39
CA ASN A 13 -17.59 2.89 -0.65
C ASN A 13 -16.63 1.70 -0.63
N THR A 14 -15.45 1.83 -1.24
CA THR A 14 -14.42 0.80 -1.22
C THR A 14 -13.97 0.49 0.22
N ASP A 15 -13.67 1.51 1.02
CA ASP A 15 -13.28 1.34 2.41
C ASP A 15 -14.37 0.67 3.26
N MET A 16 -15.63 1.08 3.07
CA MET A 16 -16.75 0.44 3.76
C MET A 16 -16.89 -1.04 3.40
N MET A 17 -16.66 -1.40 2.14
CA MET A 17 -16.69 -2.80 1.71
C MET A 17 -15.54 -3.59 2.34
N THR A 18 -14.32 -3.08 2.31
CA THR A 18 -13.16 -3.70 2.96
C THR A 18 -13.39 -3.87 4.46
N MET A 19 -14.00 -2.90 5.15
CA MET A 19 -14.32 -3.02 6.56
C MET A 19 -15.39 -4.08 6.85
N ARG A 20 -16.43 -4.19 6.03
CA ARG A 20 -17.44 -5.25 6.20
C ARG A 20 -16.80 -6.63 6.09
N ARG A 21 -15.86 -6.79 5.15
CA ARG A 21 -15.08 -8.02 4.99
C ARG A 21 -14.17 -8.27 6.18
N ALA A 22 -13.44 -7.24 6.64
CA ALA A 22 -12.58 -7.31 7.81
C ALA A 22 -13.36 -7.74 9.06
N HIS A 23 -14.54 -7.18 9.29
CA HIS A 23 -15.40 -7.56 10.40
C HIS A 23 -15.87 -9.02 10.30
N ALA A 24 -16.26 -9.48 9.10
CA ALA A 24 -16.67 -10.85 8.87
C ALA A 24 -15.50 -11.84 9.12
N LEU A 25 -14.31 -11.53 8.63
CA LEU A 25 -13.10 -12.34 8.83
C LEU A 25 -12.67 -12.35 10.29
N ALA A 26 -12.57 -11.19 10.93
CA ALA A 26 -12.21 -11.09 12.34
C ALA A 26 -13.15 -11.94 13.20
N LYS A 27 -14.46 -11.92 12.93
CA LYS A 27 -15.44 -12.76 13.62
C LYS A 27 -15.20 -14.26 13.43
N GLN A 28 -14.72 -14.68 12.25
CA GLN A 28 -14.39 -16.07 11.98
C GLN A 28 -13.09 -16.48 12.67
N MET A 29 -12.05 -15.65 12.62
CA MET A 29 -10.76 -15.88 13.28
C MET A 29 -10.89 -15.95 14.80
N THR A 30 -11.91 -15.30 15.39
CA THR A 30 -12.17 -15.31 16.83
C THR A 30 -13.20 -16.36 17.28
N LYS A 31 -13.56 -17.35 16.45
CA LYS A 31 -14.56 -18.38 16.79
C LYS A 31 -14.28 -18.99 18.18
N GLY A 32 -15.25 -18.85 19.10
CA GLY A 32 -15.16 -19.33 20.50
C GLY A 32 -14.85 -18.25 21.56
N LYS A 33 -14.62 -17.00 21.15
CA LYS A 33 -14.41 -15.85 22.04
C LYS A 33 -15.53 -14.80 21.84
N PRO A 34 -15.78 -13.88 22.79
CA PRO A 34 -16.71 -12.75 22.58
C PRO A 34 -16.38 -12.01 21.27
N SER A 35 -17.37 -11.27 20.73
CA SER A 35 -17.29 -10.52 19.47
C SER A 35 -15.88 -9.96 19.23
N PRO A 36 -15.33 -10.06 18.00
CA PRO A 36 -13.96 -9.64 17.74
C PRO A 36 -13.73 -8.25 18.32
N LYS A 37 -12.69 -8.11 19.15
CA LYS A 37 -12.31 -6.80 19.69
C LYS A 37 -12.16 -5.86 18.50
N LEU A 38 -12.55 -4.60 18.66
CA LEU A 38 -12.49 -3.62 17.58
C LEU A 38 -11.08 -3.55 16.96
N GLN A 39 -10.06 -3.69 17.79
CA GLN A 39 -8.66 -3.81 17.38
C GLN A 39 -8.45 -4.96 16.38
N SER A 40 -9.05 -6.14 16.59
CA SER A 40 -8.97 -7.26 15.65
C SER A 40 -9.59 -6.88 14.30
N VAL A 41 -10.71 -6.16 14.29
CA VAL A 41 -11.34 -5.72 13.03
C VAL A 41 -10.45 -4.71 12.29
N LEU A 42 -9.89 -3.72 13.00
CA LEU A 42 -8.99 -2.71 12.42
C LEU A 42 -7.68 -3.33 11.90
N LEU A 43 -7.13 -4.31 12.63
CA LEU A 43 -5.97 -5.09 12.20
C LEU A 43 -6.26 -5.89 10.93
N THR A 44 -7.39 -6.59 10.88
CA THR A 44 -7.81 -7.32 9.68
C THR A 44 -8.09 -6.36 8.52
N TYR A 45 -8.66 -5.18 8.77
CA TYR A 45 -8.84 -4.15 7.74
C TYR A 45 -7.50 -3.69 7.16
N ALA A 46 -6.51 -3.40 8.00
CA ALA A 46 -5.20 -2.98 7.56
C ALA A 46 -4.45 -4.07 6.78
N ALA A 47 -4.57 -5.32 7.23
CA ALA A 47 -4.02 -6.46 6.51
C ALA A 47 -4.66 -6.61 5.12
N LEU A 48 -6.00 -6.59 5.03
CA LEU A 48 -6.72 -6.65 3.75
C LEU A 48 -6.35 -5.49 2.83
N HIS A 49 -6.22 -4.29 3.39
CA HIS A 49 -5.84 -3.09 2.63
C HIS A 49 -4.42 -3.23 2.05
N MET A 50 -3.49 -3.80 2.80
CA MET A 50 -2.10 -3.99 2.37
C MET A 50 -1.88 -5.20 1.46
N SER A 51 -2.69 -6.24 1.59
CA SER A 51 -2.59 -7.44 0.75
C SER A 51 -3.16 -7.25 -0.66
N GLY A 52 -3.82 -6.11 -0.93
CA GLY A 52 -4.29 -5.75 -2.26
C GLY A 52 -5.29 -6.75 -2.86
N THR A 53 -5.22 -6.94 -4.18
CA THR A 53 -6.20 -7.74 -4.93
C THR A 53 -6.10 -9.24 -4.68
N GLU A 54 -4.94 -9.78 -4.27
CA GLU A 54 -4.77 -11.23 -4.02
C GLU A 54 -5.58 -11.67 -2.79
N ALA A 55 -5.50 -10.94 -1.67
CA ALA A 55 -6.35 -11.21 -0.52
C ALA A 55 -7.82 -10.93 -0.78
N GLU A 56 -8.15 -9.98 -1.65
CA GLU A 56 -9.54 -9.74 -2.06
C GLU A 56 -10.09 -10.93 -2.85
N ASP A 57 -9.32 -11.47 -3.80
CA ASP A 57 -9.72 -12.60 -4.62
C ASP A 57 -9.77 -13.90 -3.78
N LEU A 58 -8.82 -14.08 -2.85
CA LEU A 58 -8.83 -15.15 -1.86
C LEU A 58 -10.00 -15.02 -0.87
N TYR A 59 -10.43 -13.82 -0.49
CA TYR A 59 -11.63 -13.63 0.33
C TYR A 59 -12.89 -14.04 -0.43
N VAL A 60 -13.03 -13.61 -1.68
CA VAL A 60 -14.19 -13.92 -2.53
C VAL A 60 -14.28 -15.44 -2.80
N ARG A 61 -13.14 -16.09 -3.09
CA ARG A 61 -13.06 -17.54 -3.35
C ARG A 61 -13.11 -18.39 -2.06
N GLY A 62 -12.39 -17.96 -1.03
CA GLY A 62 -12.07 -18.74 0.17
C GLY A 62 -13.15 -18.81 1.23
N MET A 63 -14.23 -18.03 1.14
CA MET A 63 -15.37 -18.20 2.05
C MET A 63 -16.12 -19.53 1.84
N LYS A 64 -15.88 -20.23 0.72
CA LYS A 64 -16.49 -21.54 0.40
C LYS A 64 -15.51 -22.72 0.43
N ASP A 65 -14.20 -22.47 0.29
CA ASP A 65 -13.15 -23.48 0.25
C ASP A 65 -12.26 -23.38 1.50
N SER A 66 -12.18 -24.46 2.27
CA SER A 66 -11.39 -24.52 3.50
C SER A 66 -9.89 -24.29 3.27
N LYS A 67 -9.35 -24.71 2.12
CA LYS A 67 -7.92 -24.56 1.81
C LYS A 67 -7.57 -23.11 1.48
N ALA A 68 -8.38 -22.48 0.63
CA ALA A 68 -8.24 -21.06 0.32
C ALA A 68 -8.42 -20.18 1.56
N ARG A 69 -9.29 -20.57 2.50
CA ARG A 69 -9.44 -19.88 3.79
C ARG A 69 -8.20 -19.92 4.65
N VAL A 70 -7.57 -21.09 4.83
CA VAL A 70 -6.34 -21.22 5.63
C VAL A 70 -5.24 -20.34 5.06
N ARG A 71 -5.07 -20.33 3.73
CA ARG A 71 -4.08 -19.47 3.06
C ARG A 71 -4.36 -17.98 3.30
N LEU A 72 -5.61 -17.55 3.23
CA LEU A 72 -6.01 -16.17 3.53
C LEU A 72 -5.70 -15.80 4.99
N GLU A 73 -5.96 -16.69 5.94
CA GLU A 73 -5.67 -16.47 7.36
C GLU A 73 -4.15 -16.34 7.61
N GLU A 74 -3.33 -17.19 7.00
CA GLU A 74 -1.87 -17.13 7.07
C GLU A 74 -1.32 -15.81 6.49
N GLU A 75 -1.84 -15.37 5.35
CA GLU A 75 -1.43 -14.13 4.70
C GLU A 75 -1.79 -12.88 5.53
N ILE A 76 -3.01 -12.86 6.08
CA ILE A 76 -3.46 -11.81 6.99
C ILE A 76 -2.56 -11.76 8.23
N GLN A 77 -2.26 -12.91 8.83
CA GLN A 77 -1.41 -12.97 10.01
C GLN A 77 0.03 -12.50 9.71
N SER A 78 0.61 -12.93 8.58
CA SER A 78 1.92 -12.47 8.14
C SER A 78 1.96 -10.95 7.93
N THR A 79 0.91 -10.38 7.35
CA THR A 79 0.79 -8.93 7.13
C THR A 79 0.65 -8.17 8.45
N MET A 80 -0.13 -8.71 9.40
CA MET A 80 -0.24 -8.15 10.75
C MET A 80 1.11 -8.14 11.48
N ASP A 81 1.91 -9.20 11.35
CA ASP A 81 3.24 -9.27 11.97
C ASP A 81 4.20 -8.24 11.36
N LYS A 82 4.11 -7.98 10.04
CA LYS A 82 4.88 -6.91 9.37
C LYS A 82 4.43 -5.52 9.79
N LEU A 83 3.13 -5.32 9.94
CA LEU A 83 2.52 -4.05 10.36
C LEU A 83 2.89 -3.65 11.78
N ARG A 84 3.25 -4.62 12.62
CA ARG A 84 3.55 -4.41 14.03
C ARG A 84 4.67 -3.40 14.27
N TYR A 85 5.61 -3.26 13.34
CA TYR A 85 6.85 -2.55 13.60
C TYR A 85 6.95 -1.12 13.07
N ASP A 86 6.07 -0.64 12.19
CA ASP A 86 6.04 0.78 11.82
C ASP A 86 4.88 1.07 10.88
N ILE A 87 3.81 1.67 11.41
CA ILE A 87 2.89 2.44 10.58
C ILE A 87 3.33 3.90 10.68
N ALA A 88 4.03 4.37 9.64
CA ALA A 88 4.48 5.76 9.54
C ALA A 88 5.33 6.25 10.73
N GLY A 89 6.18 5.39 11.30
CA GLY A 89 7.01 5.71 12.47
C GLY A 89 6.27 5.66 13.81
N GLU A 90 4.99 5.26 13.81
CA GLU A 90 4.22 5.02 15.01
C GLU A 90 3.99 3.51 15.22
N PRO A 91 4.07 3.01 16.48
CA PRO A 91 3.68 1.65 16.79
C PRO A 91 2.23 1.40 16.41
N LEU A 92 1.96 0.26 15.77
CA LEU A 92 0.63 -0.16 15.35
C LEU A 92 -0.39 -0.09 16.50
N GLU A 93 0.00 -0.46 17.71
CA GLU A 93 -0.84 -0.41 18.91
C GLU A 93 -1.31 1.02 19.21
N GLN A 94 -0.48 2.04 18.98
CA GLN A 94 -0.87 3.44 19.19
C GLN A 94 -1.86 3.92 18.14
N VAL A 95 -1.67 3.52 16.88
CA VAL A 95 -2.61 3.81 15.78
C VAL A 95 -3.97 3.17 16.06
N LEU A 96 -3.98 1.89 16.48
CA LEU A 96 -5.20 1.17 16.84
C LEU A 96 -5.93 1.82 18.02
N MET A 97 -5.21 2.21 19.08
CA MET A 97 -5.80 2.91 20.21
C MET A 97 -6.42 4.25 19.78
N SER A 98 -5.76 4.99 18.90
CA SER A 98 -6.26 6.27 18.40
C SER A 98 -7.51 6.10 17.53
N ALA A 99 -7.54 5.07 16.68
CA ALA A 99 -8.70 4.73 15.86
C ALA A 99 -9.88 4.29 16.74
N GLU A 100 -9.63 3.46 17.75
CA GLU A 100 -10.65 3.02 18.72
C GLU A 100 -11.23 4.19 19.53
N ARG A 101 -10.39 5.15 19.96
CA ARG A 101 -10.86 6.38 20.60
C ARG A 101 -11.74 7.21 19.67
N ALA A 102 -11.38 7.36 18.40
CA ALA A 102 -12.22 8.08 17.42
C ALA A 102 -13.61 7.41 17.27
N MET A 103 -13.65 6.07 17.32
CA MET A 103 -14.90 5.31 17.23
C MET A 103 -15.78 5.38 18.48
N THR A 104 -15.16 5.49 19.66
CA THR A 104 -15.85 5.44 20.94
C THR A 104 -16.11 6.83 21.54
N ALA A 105 -15.52 7.88 20.97
CA ALA A 105 -15.65 9.24 21.44
C ALA A 105 -17.13 9.66 21.59
N PRO A 106 -17.49 10.36 22.69
CA PRO A 106 -18.81 10.95 22.86
C PRO A 106 -18.95 12.15 21.91
N SER A 107 -19.25 11.86 20.65
CA SER A 107 -19.75 12.80 19.66
C SER A 107 -21.21 12.47 19.41
N GLY A 108 -22.09 13.48 19.30
CA GLY A 108 -23.52 13.29 18.96
C GLY A 108 -23.78 12.65 17.58
N LYS A 109 -22.75 12.07 16.95
CA LYS A 109 -22.76 11.38 15.67
C LYS A 109 -23.32 9.95 15.84
N ARG A 110 -23.99 9.44 14.80
CA ARG A 110 -24.45 8.04 14.73
C ARG A 110 -23.28 7.06 14.80
N ALA A 111 -23.50 5.86 15.35
CA ALA A 111 -22.45 4.83 15.51
C ALA A 111 -21.68 4.50 14.23
N GLY A 112 -22.37 4.45 13.07
CA GLY A 112 -21.71 4.23 11.78
C GLY A 112 -20.73 5.33 11.38
N ASN A 113 -21.01 6.59 11.72
CA ASN A 113 -20.11 7.72 11.42
C ASN A 113 -18.84 7.66 12.29
N LYS A 114 -18.95 7.16 13.53
CA LYS A 114 -17.79 7.00 14.40
C LYS A 114 -16.87 5.89 13.89
N ALA A 115 -17.44 4.77 13.46
CA ALA A 115 -16.68 3.70 12.80
C ALA A 115 -15.91 4.22 11.57
N LEU A 116 -16.54 5.08 10.78
CA LEU A 116 -15.91 5.72 9.63
C LEU A 116 -14.72 6.61 10.00
N GLU A 117 -14.74 7.27 11.15
CA GLU A 117 -13.60 8.08 11.62
C GLU A 117 -12.40 7.22 12.01
N GLY A 118 -12.62 6.13 12.76
CA GLY A 118 -11.54 5.19 13.08
C GLY A 118 -10.92 4.55 11.84
N MET A 119 -11.76 4.18 10.87
CA MET A 119 -11.29 3.65 9.58
C MET A 119 -10.46 4.66 8.80
N ARG A 120 -10.92 5.92 8.69
CA ARG A 120 -10.19 6.98 8.00
C ARG A 120 -8.84 7.25 8.63
N LEU A 121 -8.75 7.21 9.96
CA LEU A 121 -7.47 7.35 10.65
C LEU A 121 -6.54 6.19 10.31
N MET A 122 -7.04 4.95 10.36
CA MET A 122 -6.23 3.78 10.01
C MET A 122 -5.72 3.86 8.58
N ARG A 123 -6.61 4.19 7.63
CA ARG A 123 -6.25 4.37 6.23
C ARG A 123 -5.18 5.45 6.05
N LYS A 124 -5.39 6.64 6.63
CA LYS A 124 -4.42 7.74 6.55
C LYS A 124 -3.03 7.29 6.99
N LYS A 125 -2.96 6.54 8.09
CA LYS A 125 -1.71 6.02 8.65
C LYS A 125 -1.05 4.97 7.74
N LEU A 126 -1.84 4.13 7.08
CA LEU A 126 -1.36 3.19 6.06
C LEU A 126 -0.84 3.93 4.81
N ASP A 127 -1.53 4.98 4.36
CA ASP A 127 -1.11 5.82 3.24
C ASP A 127 0.23 6.51 3.56
N GLU A 128 0.38 7.07 4.78
CA GLU A 128 1.65 7.66 5.27
C GLU A 128 2.79 6.62 5.28
N ARG A 129 2.51 5.38 5.69
CA ARG A 129 3.49 4.28 5.64
C ARG A 129 3.90 3.96 4.21
N GLN A 130 2.95 3.86 3.28
CA GLN A 130 3.25 3.59 1.87
C GLN A 130 4.14 4.68 1.26
N ALA A 131 3.82 5.96 1.52
CA ALA A 131 4.64 7.08 1.09
C ALA A 131 6.07 7.00 1.66
N TYR A 132 6.23 6.62 2.94
CA TYR A 132 7.54 6.43 3.55
C TYR A 132 8.35 5.28 2.90
N GLU A 133 7.72 4.13 2.65
CA GLU A 133 8.38 3.00 1.98
C GLU A 133 8.78 3.36 0.53
N CYS A 134 7.97 4.14 -0.19
CA CYS A 134 8.33 4.71 -1.48
C CYS A 134 9.53 5.62 -1.42
N SER A 135 9.56 6.54 -0.44
CA SER A 135 10.70 7.44 -0.25
C SER A 135 11.99 6.66 -0.02
N LYS A 136 11.94 5.61 0.80
CA LYS A 136 13.08 4.70 1.01
C LYS A 136 13.49 3.97 -0.25
N PHE A 137 12.53 3.46 -1.01
CA PHE A 137 12.79 2.74 -2.26
C PHE A 137 13.42 3.65 -3.32
N HIS A 138 12.86 4.85 -3.51
CA HIS A 138 13.43 5.88 -4.38
C HIS A 138 14.86 6.25 -3.96
N GLY A 139 15.07 6.47 -2.65
CA GLY A 139 16.40 6.75 -2.10
C GLY A 139 17.39 5.58 -2.28
N PHE A 140 16.92 4.35 -2.31
CA PHE A 140 17.73 3.18 -2.64
C PHE A 140 18.10 3.15 -4.14
N LEU A 141 17.14 3.32 -5.05
CA LEU A 141 17.41 3.38 -6.50
C LEU A 141 18.35 4.54 -6.85
N SER A 142 18.19 5.69 -6.21
CA SER A 142 19.06 6.85 -6.37
C SER A 142 20.52 6.57 -5.97
N LYS A 143 20.77 5.66 -5.02
CA LYS A 143 22.13 5.25 -4.64
C LYS A 143 22.79 4.34 -5.68
N LEU A 144 21.99 3.65 -6.49
CA LEU A 144 22.49 2.82 -7.60
C LEU A 144 22.82 3.66 -8.83
N ASP A 145 22.23 4.86 -8.96
CA ASP A 145 22.56 5.86 -9.97
C ASP A 145 23.79 6.69 -9.55
N ALA A 146 24.97 6.07 -9.64
CA ALA A 146 26.25 6.68 -9.25
C ALA A 146 26.54 8.01 -9.97
N ASP A 147 26.03 8.18 -11.19
CA ASP A 147 26.30 9.34 -12.04
C ASP A 147 25.20 10.41 -11.95
N ARG A 148 24.13 10.16 -11.17
CA ARG A 148 22.97 11.05 -10.99
C ARG A 148 22.29 11.41 -12.31
N LEU A 149 22.15 10.43 -13.19
CA LEU A 149 21.52 10.56 -14.50
C LEU A 149 20.01 10.29 -14.47
N GLY A 150 19.44 9.96 -13.31
CA GLY A 150 18.06 9.52 -13.13
C GLY A 150 17.80 8.10 -13.63
N GLN A 151 18.85 7.28 -13.77
CA GLN A 151 18.73 5.93 -14.33
C GLN A 151 19.71 4.94 -13.71
N VAL A 152 19.34 3.66 -13.74
CA VAL A 152 20.19 2.53 -13.35
C VAL A 152 20.39 1.59 -14.53
N GLU A 153 21.52 0.88 -14.59
CA GLU A 153 21.76 -0.10 -15.66
C GLU A 153 20.95 -1.37 -15.39
N TYR A 154 20.11 -1.77 -16.34
CA TYR A 154 19.19 -2.91 -16.16
C TYR A 154 19.95 -4.19 -15.78
N ARG A 155 21.02 -4.52 -16.52
CA ARG A 155 21.77 -5.78 -16.38
C ARG A 155 22.44 -5.96 -15.02
N THR A 156 22.77 -4.87 -14.35
CA THR A 156 23.48 -4.88 -13.05
C THR A 156 22.55 -4.66 -11.88
N THR A 157 21.29 -4.28 -12.12
CA THR A 157 20.36 -3.85 -11.08
C THR A 157 19.14 -4.77 -10.99
N PHE A 158 18.61 -5.23 -12.11
CA PHE A 158 17.43 -6.11 -12.18
C PHE A 158 17.85 -7.59 -12.30
N GLY A 159 17.04 -8.49 -11.73
CA GLY A 159 17.34 -9.91 -11.56
C GLY A 159 18.17 -10.23 -10.31
N MET A 160 18.46 -9.24 -9.47
CA MET A 160 19.20 -9.41 -8.21
C MET A 160 18.26 -9.32 -7.01
N ASN A 161 18.40 -10.28 -6.08
CA ASN A 161 17.83 -10.15 -4.74
C ASN A 161 18.77 -9.29 -3.90
N MET A 162 18.39 -8.03 -3.67
CA MET A 162 19.07 -7.18 -2.71
C MET A 162 18.41 -7.36 -1.34
N LYS A 163 19.14 -7.03 -0.27
CA LYS A 163 18.78 -7.36 1.12
C LYS A 163 17.32 -7.05 1.47
N ASP A 164 16.86 -5.87 1.07
CA ASP A 164 15.52 -5.36 1.39
C ASP A 164 14.63 -5.21 0.15
N TRP A 165 15.17 -5.40 -1.06
CA TRP A 165 14.50 -5.14 -2.34
C TRP A 165 14.86 -6.21 -3.38
N ALA A 166 13.84 -6.80 -4.00
CA ALA A 166 14.02 -7.70 -5.14
C ALA A 166 13.50 -7.00 -6.39
N LEU A 167 14.41 -6.62 -7.29
CA LEU A 167 14.06 -6.01 -8.57
C LEU A 167 14.01 -7.11 -9.62
N LEU A 168 12.83 -7.68 -9.87
CA LEU A 168 12.65 -8.90 -10.67
C LEU A 168 11.85 -8.65 -11.96
N GLU A 169 11.58 -7.39 -12.28
CA GLU A 169 10.77 -6.95 -13.38
C GLU A 169 11.45 -7.26 -14.72
N THR A 170 10.66 -7.71 -15.69
CA THR A 170 11.18 -8.06 -17.01
C THR A 170 11.37 -6.81 -17.87
N PRO A 171 12.22 -6.87 -18.92
CA PRO A 171 12.35 -5.76 -19.86
C PRO A 171 11.02 -5.40 -20.52
N GLU A 172 10.17 -6.39 -20.80
CA GLU A 172 8.84 -6.18 -21.39
C GLU A 172 7.95 -5.36 -20.47
N TYR A 173 7.94 -5.67 -19.17
CA TYR A 173 7.20 -4.89 -18.18
C TYR A 173 7.73 -3.46 -18.10
N LEU A 174 9.05 -3.30 -17.94
CA LEU A 174 9.70 -2.00 -17.80
C LEU A 174 9.48 -1.12 -19.04
N SER A 175 9.44 -1.72 -20.23
CA SER A 175 9.10 -1.02 -21.47
C SER A 175 7.62 -0.58 -21.49
N ALA A 176 6.70 -1.46 -21.08
CA ALA A 176 5.27 -1.17 -21.05
C ALA A 176 4.92 0.02 -20.13
N VAL A 177 5.64 0.17 -19.01
CA VAL A 177 5.49 1.31 -18.09
C VAL A 177 6.36 2.51 -18.46
N GLY A 178 7.07 2.46 -19.60
CA GLY A 178 7.93 3.56 -20.08
C GLY A 178 9.18 3.79 -19.22
N ALA A 179 9.57 2.83 -18.40
CA ALA A 179 10.76 2.90 -17.56
C ALA A 179 12.03 2.40 -18.28
N LEU A 180 11.91 1.52 -19.28
CA LEU A 180 13.06 0.98 -20.02
C LEU A 180 13.51 1.93 -21.14
N GLN A 181 14.80 2.23 -21.17
CA GLN A 181 15.47 2.91 -22.27
C GLN A 181 16.42 1.92 -22.96
N GLU A 182 16.25 1.66 -24.26
CA GLU A 182 17.09 0.69 -25.00
C GLU A 182 18.58 1.03 -24.97
N ARG A 183 18.90 2.34 -24.92
CA ARG A 183 20.25 2.86 -24.79
C ARG A 183 20.29 3.85 -23.64
N SER A 184 20.91 3.44 -22.54
CA SER A 184 21.14 4.30 -21.38
C SER A 184 21.90 5.55 -21.78
N LEU A 185 21.77 6.62 -20.99
CA LEU A 185 22.52 7.88 -21.20
C LEU A 185 24.06 7.69 -21.24
N LYS A 186 24.60 6.57 -20.74
CA LYS A 186 26.02 6.23 -20.85
C LYS A 186 26.38 5.49 -22.15
N GLY A 187 25.38 5.03 -22.91
CA GLY A 187 25.55 4.32 -24.18
C GLY A 187 25.92 2.83 -24.07
N ILE A 188 25.97 2.27 -22.86
CA ILE A 188 26.57 0.95 -22.54
C ILE A 188 25.55 -0.21 -22.63
N GLY A 189 24.26 0.08 -22.73
CA GLY A 189 23.20 -0.92 -22.80
C GLY A 189 21.87 -0.38 -22.30
N PRO A 190 20.85 -1.22 -22.08
CA PRO A 190 19.55 -0.77 -21.61
C PRO A 190 19.62 -0.17 -20.19
N GLY A 191 19.03 1.00 -20.03
CA GLY A 191 18.89 1.69 -18.75
C GLY A 191 17.44 1.69 -18.27
N VAL A 192 17.22 1.80 -16.96
CA VAL A 192 15.91 1.98 -16.36
C VAL A 192 15.83 3.37 -15.75
N LEU A 193 14.89 4.18 -16.25
CA LEU A 193 14.59 5.51 -15.74
C LEU A 193 13.92 5.38 -14.37
N VAL A 194 14.64 5.75 -13.31
CA VAL A 194 14.19 5.63 -11.92
C VAL A 194 12.88 6.40 -11.68
N PRO A 195 12.70 7.65 -12.14
CA PRO A 195 11.45 8.38 -11.94
C PRO A 195 10.27 7.65 -12.56
N ASN A 196 10.38 7.25 -13.83
CA ASN A 196 9.31 6.54 -14.54
C ASN A 196 8.98 5.20 -13.91
N TYR A 197 9.99 4.50 -13.40
CA TYR A 197 9.81 3.22 -12.71
C TYR A 197 9.03 3.40 -11.40
N VAL A 198 9.45 4.33 -10.55
CA VAL A 198 8.77 4.63 -9.27
C VAL A 198 7.35 5.16 -9.52
N THR A 199 7.15 6.05 -10.49
CA THR A 199 5.81 6.53 -10.85
C THR A 199 4.96 5.47 -11.54
N GLY A 200 5.56 4.50 -12.25
CA GLY A 200 4.86 3.37 -12.83
C GLY A 200 4.18 2.50 -11.76
N MET A 201 4.83 2.39 -10.59
CA MET A 201 4.29 1.71 -9.41
C MET A 201 3.11 2.45 -8.75
N ASN A 202 2.77 3.67 -9.19
CA ASN A 202 1.56 4.38 -8.75
C ASN A 202 0.27 3.66 -9.19
N SER A 203 0.39 2.74 -10.14
CA SER A 203 -0.69 1.91 -10.67
C SER A 203 -0.82 0.64 -9.83
N CYS A 204 -1.27 0.71 -8.58
CA CYS A 204 -1.45 -0.39 -7.60
C CYS A 204 -2.31 -1.60 -8.02
N ARG A 205 -2.37 -1.94 -9.31
CA ARG A 205 -3.27 -2.88 -9.96
C ARG A 205 -2.56 -4.05 -10.64
N ASP A 206 -1.24 -4.22 -10.52
CA ASP A 206 -0.59 -5.37 -11.14
C ASP A 206 -0.67 -6.64 -10.28
N THR A 207 -1.18 -7.67 -10.93
CA THR A 207 -1.49 -9.01 -10.40
C THR A 207 -0.28 -9.95 -10.44
N SER A 208 0.94 -9.46 -10.66
CA SER A 208 2.14 -10.29 -10.65
C SER A 208 2.59 -10.50 -9.21
N SER A 209 2.32 -11.71 -8.72
CA SER A 209 2.73 -12.23 -7.42
C SER A 209 4.21 -11.99 -7.14
N TRP A 210 4.60 -10.94 -6.41
CA TRP A 210 5.68 -11.01 -5.44
C TRP A 210 5.84 -9.71 -4.63
N HIS A 211 5.95 -9.91 -3.31
CA HIS A 211 6.49 -9.03 -2.27
C HIS A 211 5.99 -7.58 -2.19
N ALA A 212 4.90 -7.40 -1.43
CA ALA A 212 4.44 -6.12 -0.85
C ALA A 212 4.41 -4.98 -1.88
N SER A 213 3.32 -4.89 -2.64
CA SER A 213 3.04 -3.79 -3.57
C SER A 213 3.15 -2.46 -2.83
N ILE A 214 4.32 -1.84 -2.93
CA ILE A 214 4.53 -0.46 -2.54
C ILE A 214 3.83 0.37 -3.60
N CYS A 215 2.70 0.92 -3.20
CA CYS A 215 1.96 1.91 -3.95
C CYS A 215 2.61 3.26 -3.77
N CYS A 216 3.29 3.74 -4.80
CA CYS A 216 3.83 5.09 -4.73
C CYS A 216 2.78 6.13 -5.10
N PRO A 217 2.68 7.22 -4.32
CA PRO A 217 1.95 8.37 -4.80
C PRO A 217 2.76 9.06 -5.88
N ASP A 218 2.07 9.80 -6.75
CA ASP A 218 2.74 10.67 -7.70
C ASP A 218 3.47 11.80 -6.95
N GLU A 219 4.79 11.73 -6.92
CA GLU A 219 5.67 12.73 -6.32
C GLU A 219 5.51 14.10 -7.00
N CYS A 220 5.14 14.12 -8.29
CA CYS A 220 4.87 15.38 -8.98
C CYS A 220 3.68 16.11 -8.35
N GLU A 221 2.58 15.40 -8.11
CA GLU A 221 1.36 15.96 -7.51
C GLU A 221 1.53 16.27 -6.02
N LEU A 222 2.23 15.41 -5.27
CA LEU A 222 2.34 15.54 -3.81
C LEU A 222 3.46 16.47 -3.33
N GLU A 223 4.60 16.52 -4.03
CA GLU A 223 5.78 17.24 -3.54
C GLU A 223 6.28 18.30 -4.49
N ILE A 224 6.41 18.00 -5.78
CA ILE A 224 7.05 18.91 -6.75
C ILE A 224 6.13 20.07 -7.08
N LEU A 225 4.88 19.80 -7.50
CA LEU A 225 3.93 20.81 -7.92
C LEU A 225 3.61 21.80 -6.78
N PRO A 226 3.31 21.36 -5.54
CA PRO A 226 3.09 22.30 -4.43
C PRO A 226 4.31 23.19 -4.14
N ARG A 227 5.54 22.67 -4.28
CA ARG A 227 6.76 23.47 -4.11
C ARG A 227 6.95 24.47 -5.23
N LEU A 228 6.66 24.10 -6.48
CA LEU A 228 6.73 25.00 -7.63
C LEU A 228 5.67 26.10 -7.54
N GLU A 229 4.44 25.77 -7.16
CA GLU A 229 3.37 26.73 -6.94
C GLU A 229 3.71 27.73 -5.83
N ALA A 230 4.28 27.25 -4.71
CA ALA A 230 4.74 28.11 -3.62
C ALA A 230 5.92 29.00 -4.02
N ALA A 231 6.80 28.55 -4.93
CA ALA A 231 7.91 29.34 -5.45
C ALA A 231 7.49 30.34 -6.54
N ALA A 232 6.31 30.18 -7.12
CA ALA A 232 5.74 31.06 -8.14
C ALA A 232 4.87 32.20 -7.54
N GLN A 233 4.74 32.26 -6.21
CA GLN A 233 4.05 33.31 -5.44
C GLN A 233 5.06 34.25 -4.79
#